data_AF-A0A1I3PRD9-F1
#
_entry.id   AF-A0A1I3PRD9-F1
#
_cell.length_a   1.000
_cell.length_b   1.000
_cell.length_c   1.000
_cell.angle_alpha   90.00
_cell.angle_beta   90.00
_cell.angle_gamma   90.00
#
_symmetry.space_group_name_H-M   'P 1'
#
loop_
_entity.id
_entity.type
_entity.pdbx_description
1 polymer ?
#
loop_
_entity_poly.entity_id
_entity_poly.type
_entity_poly.pdbx_seq_one_letter_code
_entity_poly.pdbx_strand_id
1 'polypeptide(L)' 'MSRDVGQSWSKLYGDAHETAPHQPKAEKDMDLYNNAKGRALTSLGSDVSNTYLANKCKSLIDTHKLKRLVPRPGWTP' A
#
# COMPACT_ATOMS: atom_id res chain seq x y z
N MET A 1 1.17 -1.89 10.35
CA MET A 1 2.60 -2.06 10.02
C MET A 1 3.39 -0.83 10.42
N SER A 2 3.44 0.26 9.65
CA SER A 2 4.26 1.44 10.00
C SER A 2 3.98 2.06 11.38
N ARG A 3 2.74 1.97 11.89
CA ARG A 3 2.40 2.33 13.29
C ARG A 3 3.18 1.50 14.31
N ASP A 4 3.31 0.20 14.05
CA ASP A 4 3.75 -0.81 15.03
C ASP A 4 5.27 -1.04 14.98
N VAL A 5 5.88 -0.94 13.79
CA VAL A 5 7.32 -1.25 13.56
C VAL A 5 8.13 -0.04 13.05
N GLY A 6 7.48 1.11 12.92
CA GLY A 6 8.08 2.33 12.39
C GLY A 6 8.17 2.38 10.86
N GLN A 7 8.34 3.60 10.34
CA GLN A 7 8.35 3.92 8.90
C GLN A 7 9.52 3.26 8.17
N SER A 8 10.73 3.30 8.76
CA SER A 8 11.94 2.77 8.14
C SER A 8 11.86 1.28 7.92
N TRP A 9 11.43 0.52 8.93
CA TRP A 9 11.29 -0.93 8.83
C TRP A 9 10.15 -1.31 7.89
N SER A 10 9.01 -0.62 7.98
CA SER A 10 7.87 -0.85 7.09
C SER A 10 8.16 -0.51 5.63
N LYS A 11 9.06 0.46 5.36
CA LYS A 11 9.57 0.71 4.01
C LYS A 11 10.44 -0.43 3.53
N LEU A 12 11.42 -0.83 4.34
CA LEU A 12 12.35 -1.88 3.97
C LEU A 12 11.62 -3.20 3.68
N TYR A 13 10.70 -3.59 4.56
CA TYR A 13 9.93 -4.82 4.39
C TYR A 13 8.88 -4.71 3.27
N GLY A 14 8.10 -3.62 3.24
CA GLY A 14 7.05 -3.43 2.23
C GLY A 14 7.59 -3.28 0.81
N ASP A 15 8.77 -2.67 0.64
CA ASP A 15 9.38 -2.47 -0.67
C ASP A 15 10.34 -3.63 -1.05
N ALA A 16 10.70 -4.53 -0.12
CA ALA A 16 11.62 -5.66 -0.40
C ALA A 16 11.05 -6.67 -1.39
N HIS A 17 9.73 -6.88 -1.37
CA HIS A 17 9.07 -7.79 -2.30
C HIS A 17 9.04 -7.23 -3.74
N GLU A 18 9.35 -5.94 -3.91
CA GLU A 18 9.33 -5.21 -5.18
C GLU A 18 10.64 -5.29 -5.98
N THR A 19 11.63 -6.05 -5.49
CA THR A 19 12.96 -6.16 -6.12
C THR A 19 13.16 -7.45 -6.90
N ALA A 20 12.12 -8.29 -7.03
CA ALA A 20 12.22 -9.54 -7.79
C ALA A 20 12.52 -9.25 -9.28
N PRO A 21 13.49 -9.94 -9.90
CA PRO A 21 13.93 -9.65 -11.27
C PRO A 21 12.85 -9.85 -12.35
N HIS A 22 11.76 -10.57 -12.02
CA HIS A 22 10.67 -10.86 -12.96
C HIS A 22 9.38 -10.10 -12.66
N GLN A 23 9.40 -9.16 -11.71
CA GLN A 23 8.18 -8.45 -11.36
C GLN A 23 7.74 -7.50 -12.49
N PRO A 24 6.48 -7.57 -12.94
CA PRO A 24 5.96 -6.64 -13.93
C PRO A 24 6.10 -5.19 -13.45
N LYS A 25 6.67 -4.32 -14.29
CA LYS A 25 6.90 -2.89 -13.93
C LYS A 25 5.63 -2.21 -13.44
N ALA A 26 4.48 -2.52 -14.04
CA ALA A 26 3.20 -1.93 -13.67
C ALA A 26 2.73 -2.32 -12.26
N GLU A 27 3.01 -3.57 -11.85
CA GLU A 27 2.72 -4.08 -10.51
C GLU A 27 3.62 -3.40 -9.48
N LYS A 28 4.92 -3.35 -9.78
CA LYS A 28 5.91 -2.63 -8.96
C LYS A 28 5.55 -1.16 -8.72
N ASP A 29 5.19 -0.44 -9.77
CA ASP A 29 4.81 0.98 -9.68
C ASP A 29 3.49 1.20 -8.92
N MET A 30 2.61 0.19 -8.89
CA MET A 30 1.38 0.20 -8.11
C MET A 30 1.69 -0.05 -6.63
N ASP A 31 2.45 -1.09 -6.32
CA ASP A 31 2.73 -1.52 -4.95
C ASP A 31 3.58 -0.50 -4.21
N LEU A 32 4.65 0.02 -4.81
CA LEU A 32 5.45 1.11 -4.21
C LEU A 32 4.62 2.35 -3.89
N TYR A 33 3.67 2.69 -4.77
CA TYR A 33 2.78 3.84 -4.57
C TYR A 33 1.78 3.58 -3.43
N ASN A 34 1.14 2.40 -3.41
CA ASN A 34 0.17 2.02 -2.39
C ASN A 34 0.84 1.88 -1.02
N ASN A 35 2.03 1.29 -0.96
CA ASN A 35 2.85 1.18 0.24
C ASN A 35 3.19 2.55 0.81
N ALA A 36 3.60 3.51 -0.03
CA ALA A 36 3.85 4.88 0.41
C ALA A 36 2.60 5.56 1.00
N LYS A 37 1.41 5.33 0.43
CA LYS A 37 0.15 5.84 0.99
C LYS A 37 -0.19 5.21 2.33
N GLY A 38 -0.04 3.90 2.47
CA GLY A 38 -0.27 3.19 3.74
C GLY A 38 0.69 3.65 4.85
N ARG A 39 1.95 3.88 4.50
CA ARG A 39 2.96 4.48 5.39
C ARG A 39 2.54 5.87 5.87
N ALA A 40 2.15 6.76 4.96
CA ALA A 40 1.68 8.11 5.30
C ALA A 40 0.43 8.13 6.20
N LEU A 41 -0.46 7.14 6.09
CA LEU A 41 -1.66 7.05 6.94
C LEU A 41 -1.35 6.77 8.41
N THR A 42 -0.20 6.14 8.69
CA THR A 42 0.17 5.67 10.03
C THR A 42 1.14 6.61 10.75
N SER A 43 1.41 7.79 10.18
CA SER A 43 2.20 8.84 10.86
C SER A 43 1.45 9.53 12.01
N LEU A 44 0.24 9.07 12.33
CA LEU A 44 -0.67 9.69 13.31
C LEU A 44 -0.46 9.21 14.77
N GLY A 45 0.54 8.35 15.03
CA GLY A 45 0.86 7.84 16.37
C GLY A 45 0.21 6.49 16.70
N SER A 46 0.67 5.86 17.79
CA SER A 46 0.22 4.54 18.27
C SER A 46 -1.23 4.50 18.74
N ASP A 47 -1.77 5.66 19.12
CA ASP A 47 -3.04 5.76 19.86
C ASP A 47 -4.26 5.77 18.93
N VAL A 48 -4.03 5.66 17.63
CA VAL A 48 -5.07 5.63 16.61
C VAL A 48 -5.70 4.23 16.54
N SER A 49 -7.02 4.19 16.73
CA SER A 49 -7.76 2.92 16.72
C SER A 49 -7.67 2.21 15.36
N ASN A 50 -7.70 0.87 15.41
CA ASN A 50 -7.74 0.04 14.19
C ASN A 50 -8.93 0.40 13.29
N THR A 51 -10.08 0.73 13.88
CA THR A 51 -11.28 1.17 13.16
C THR A 51 -11.04 2.47 12.40
N TYR A 52 -10.31 3.43 12.98
CA TYR A 52 -9.96 4.67 12.28
C TYR A 52 -9.04 4.39 11.09
N LEU A 53 -8.00 3.58 11.28
CA LEU A 53 -7.09 3.21 10.19
C LEU A 53 -7.82 2.47 9.07
N ALA A 54 -8.71 1.54 9.41
CA ALA A 54 -9.54 0.83 8.44
C ALA A 54 -10.44 1.79 7.65
N ASN A 55 -11.09 2.75 8.32
CA ASN A 55 -11.93 3.75 7.68
C ASN A 55 -11.13 4.66 6.74
N LYS A 56 -9.89 5.03 7.10
CA LYS A 56 -9.00 5.81 6.24
C LYS A 56 -8.55 5.00 5.01
N CYS A 57 -8.20 3.73 5.18
CA CYS A 57 -7.90 2.85 4.05
C CYS A 57 -9.11 2.74 3.11
N LYS A 58 -10.31 2.54 3.66
CA LYS A 58 -11.56 2.50 2.89
C LYS A 58 -11.79 3.79 2.12
N SER A 59 -11.59 4.94 2.76
CA SER A 59 -11.71 6.24 2.09
C SER A 59 -10.75 6.40 0.91
N LEU A 60 -9.50 5.91 1.01
CA LEU A 60 -8.56 5.95 -0.11
C LEU A 60 -8.97 5.04 -1.27
N ILE A 61 -9.61 3.90 -0.97
CA ILE A 61 -10.20 3.01 -1.97
C ILE A 61 -11.36 3.70 -2.66
N ASP A 62 -12.33 4.20 -1.88
CA ASP A 62 -13.55 4.82 -2.37
C ASP A 62 -13.27 6.09 -3.20
N THR A 63 -12.20 6.83 -2.86
CA THR A 63 -11.80 8.07 -3.57
C THR A 63 -10.78 7.83 -4.69
N HIS A 64 -10.55 6.58 -5.07
CA HIS A 64 -9.62 6.18 -6.14
C HIS A 64 -8.20 6.75 -5.94
N LYS A 65 -7.75 6.85 -4.68
CA LYS A 65 -6.42 7.35 -4.33
C LYS A 65 -5.37 6.24 -4.25
N LEU A 66 -5.78 4.98 -4.31
CA LEU A 66 -4.91 3.81 -4.50
C LEU A 66 -4.89 3.39 -5.97
N LYS A 67 -3.74 2.90 -6.43
CA LYS A 67 -3.61 2.32 -7.76
C LYS A 67 -4.10 0.87 -7.74
N ARG A 68 -4.75 0.46 -8.83
CA ARG A 68 -5.17 -0.93 -9.10
C ARG A 68 -4.73 -1.29 -10.51
N LEU A 69 -4.14 -2.46 -10.68
CA LEU A 69 -4.02 -3.07 -12.00
C LEU A 69 -5.42 -3.46 -12.47
N VAL A 70 -5.89 -2.81 -13.53
CA VAL A 70 -7.11 -3.22 -14.20
C VAL A 70 -6.70 -4.32 -15.19
N PRO A 71 -7.23 -5.55 -15.09
CA PRO A 71 -6.96 -6.56 -16.11
C PRO A 71 -7.38 -6.00 -17.47
N ARG A 72 -6.58 -6.27 -18.51
CA ARG A 72 -6.98 -5.92 -19.88
C ARG A 72 -8.36 -6.55 -20.15
N PRO A 73 -9.25 -5.87 -20.90
CA PRO A 73 -10.50 -6.48 -21.31
C PRO A 73 -10.20 -7.85 -21.95
N GLY A 74 -10.74 -8.93 -21.36
CA GLY A 74 -10.57 -10.30 -21.86
C GLY A 74 -9.58 -11.21 -21.11
N TRP A 75 -9.03 -10.81 -19.95
CA TRP A 75 -8.21 -11.71 -19.12
C TRP A 75 -8.97 -12.19 -17.88
N THR A 76 -9.22 -13.50 -17.79
CA THR A 76 -9.63 -14.22 -16.58
C THR A 76 -8.46 -15.10 -16.10
N PRO A 77 -8.22 -15.20 -14.77
CA PRO A 77 -7.07 -15.92 -14.21
C PRO A 77 -7.08 -17.42 -14.48
#